data_AF-A0A359FVV4-F1
#
_entry.id   AF-A0A359FVV4-F1
#
_cell.length_a   1.000
_cell.length_b   1.000
_cell.length_c   1.000
_cell.angle_alpha   90.00
_cell.angle_beta   90.00
_cell.angle_gamma   90.00
#
_symmetry.space_group_name_H-M   'P 1'
#
loop_
_entity.id
_entity.type
_entity.pdbx_description
1 polymer ?
#
loop_
_entity_poly.entity_id
_entity_poly.type
_entity_poly.pdbx_seq_one_letter_code
_entity_poly.pdbx_strand_id
1 'polypeptide(L)' 'LDGTTITKYPRTTIFTAAGCASNNSTKSNPGLQADLLGDWREEVIFRTSDNTRLRIYTTDIPTVYRIPCL' A
#
# COMPACT_ATOMS: atom_id res chain seq x y z
N LEU A 1 -0.99 6.92 -4.29
CA LEU A 1 -0.77 6.94 -2.83
C LEU A 1 -0.37 8.35 -2.42
N ASP A 2 -0.80 8.78 -1.24
CA ASP A 2 -0.33 10.03 -0.63
C ASP A 2 0.25 9.69 0.75
N GLY A 3 1.59 9.67 0.84
CA GLY A 3 2.29 9.19 2.02
C GLY A 3 1.92 7.76 2.36
N THR A 4 1.30 7.57 3.52
CA THR A 4 0.86 6.27 4.05
C THR A 4 -0.62 6.00 3.80
N THR A 5 -1.26 6.75 2.91
CA THR A 5 -2.70 6.66 2.63
C THR A 5 -3.00 6.18 1.20
N ILE A 6 -4.09 5.42 1.09
CA ILE A 6 -4.69 5.02 -0.19
C ILE A 6 -6.05 5.68 -0.28
N THR A 7 -6.25 6.44 -1.36
CA THR A 7 -7.46 7.23 -1.60
C THR A 7 -8.14 6.78 -2.89
N LYS A 8 -9.47 6.63 -2.83
CA LYS A 8 -10.32 6.43 -4.00
C LYS A 8 -10.92 7.77 -4.43
N TYR A 9 -10.77 8.11 -5.71
CA TYR A 9 -11.40 9.30 -6.31
C TYR A 9 -12.94 9.25 -6.14
N PRO A 10 -13.64 10.37 -5.83
CA PRO A 10 -13.18 11.77 -5.86
C PRO A 10 -12.40 12.27 -4.63
N ARG A 11 -12.50 11.65 -3.44
CA ARG A 11 -11.59 11.97 -2.29
C ARG A 11 -11.80 11.10 -1.04
N THR A 12 -12.19 9.84 -1.18
CA THR A 12 -12.42 8.98 -0.01
C THR A 12 -11.15 8.21 0.34
N THR A 13 -10.60 8.45 1.53
CA THR A 13 -9.53 7.60 2.08
C THR A 13 -10.12 6.24 2.41
N ILE A 14 -9.58 5.19 1.79
CA ILE A 14 -10.03 3.80 1.98
C ILE A 14 -9.08 3.01 2.88
N PHE A 15 -7.83 3.48 3.03
CA PHE A 15 -6.85 2.84 3.89
C PHE A 15 -5.79 3.85 4.36
N THR A 16 -5.32 3.67 5.60
CA THR A 16 -4.21 4.43 6.20
C THR A 16 -3.31 3.47 6.96
N ALA A 17 -2.04 3.36 6.58
CA ALA A 17 -1.06 2.53 7.27
C ALA A 17 -0.59 3.20 8.57
N ALA A 18 -1.33 2.99 9.67
CA ALA A 18 -1.01 3.56 10.97
C ALA A 18 0.31 3.02 11.55
N GLY A 19 1.16 3.91 12.07
CA GLY A 19 2.49 3.56 12.60
C GLY A 19 3.54 3.24 11.52
N CYS A 20 3.20 3.51 10.26
CA CYS A 20 4.15 3.47 9.15
C CYS A 20 4.59 4.89 8.75
N ALA A 21 5.68 4.97 8.00
CA ALA A 21 6.16 6.22 7.42
C ALA A 21 6.47 6.03 5.93
N SER A 22 6.30 7.11 5.17
CA SER A 22 6.71 7.19 3.77
C SER A 22 8.23 7.45 3.64
N ASN A 23 8.73 7.23 2.43
CA ASN A 23 10.12 7.42 2.05
C ASN A 23 10.29 8.68 1.18
N ASN A 24 11.53 9.13 1.05
CA ASN A 24 11.93 10.22 0.15
C ASN A 24 11.25 11.57 0.45
N SER A 25 11.03 11.85 1.74
CA SER A 25 10.54 13.14 2.25
C SER A 25 9.32 13.66 1.50
N THR A 26 9.45 14.74 0.71
CA THR A 26 8.34 15.37 -0.02
C THR A 26 7.78 14.52 -1.15
N LYS A 27 8.50 13.50 -1.62
CA LYS A 27 7.98 12.52 -2.58
C LYS A 27 7.03 11.52 -1.94
N SER A 28 7.17 11.28 -0.63
CA SER A 28 6.22 10.48 0.14
C SER A 28 5.97 9.08 -0.46
N ASN A 29 7.01 8.45 -0.99
CA ASN A 29 6.90 7.16 -1.66
C ASN A 29 6.65 6.02 -0.65
N PRO A 30 5.90 4.97 -1.00
CA PRO A 30 5.99 3.70 -0.29
C PRO A 30 7.39 3.09 -0.43
N GLY A 31 7.71 2.10 0.41
CA GLY A 31 8.94 1.31 0.24
C GLY A 31 8.91 0.50 -1.05
N LEU A 32 7.76 -0.09 -1.36
CA LEU A 32 7.47 -0.76 -2.62
C LEU A 32 5.95 -0.81 -2.82
N GLN A 33 5.51 -0.79 -4.08
CA GLN A 33 4.15 -1.12 -4.49
C GLN A 33 4.29 -2.10 -5.65
N ALA A 34 3.76 -3.30 -5.49
CA ALA A 34 3.87 -4.38 -6.47
C ALA A 34 2.87 -5.50 -6.13
N ASP A 35 2.43 -6.24 -7.15
CA ASP A 35 1.78 -7.55 -6.98
C ASP A 35 2.86 -8.57 -6.60
N LEU A 36 2.83 -9.03 -5.35
CA LEU A 36 3.81 -9.97 -4.81
C LEU A 36 3.14 -11.24 -4.29
N LEU A 37 1.90 -11.14 -3.81
CA LEU A 37 1.19 -12.20 -3.11
C LEU A 37 -0.29 -12.20 -3.50
N GLY A 38 -0.92 -13.37 -3.54
CA GLY A 38 -2.37 -13.48 -3.67
C GLY A 38 -2.87 -13.35 -5.11
N ASP A 39 -3.71 -12.34 -5.37
CA ASP A 39 -4.29 -12.09 -6.70
C ASP A 39 -3.65 -10.86 -7.35
N TRP A 40 -4.20 -10.40 -8.47
CA TRP A 40 -3.65 -9.33 -9.30
C TRP A 40 -3.53 -7.94 -8.65
N ARG A 41 -4.04 -7.75 -7.44
CA ARG A 41 -4.05 -6.44 -6.79
C ARG A 41 -2.72 -6.22 -6.08
N GLU A 42 -2.16 -5.04 -6.24
CA GLU A 42 -0.84 -4.73 -5.70
C GLU A 42 -0.83 -4.63 -4.18
N GLU A 43 0.16 -5.26 -3.55
CA GLU A 43 0.57 -4.99 -2.18
C GLU A 43 1.29 -3.64 -2.07
N VAL A 44 1.22 -3.06 -0.87
CA VAL A 44 2.03 -1.90 -0.51
C VAL A 44 2.90 -2.21 0.70
N ILE A 45 4.19 -1.94 0.56
CA ILE A 45 5.18 -2.11 1.63
C ILE A 45 5.56 -0.75 2.20
N PHE A 46 5.44 -0.61 3.51
CA PHE A 46 5.93 0.57 4.25
C PHE A 46 6.90 0.18 5.35
N ARG A 47 7.82 1.08 5.67
CA ARG A 47 8.61 0.99 6.91
C ARG A 47 7.77 1.43 8.09
N THR A 48 8.02 0.85 9.26
CA THR A 48 7.54 1.40 10.52
C THR A 48 8.20 2.77 10.78
N SER A 49 7.56 3.62 11.55
CA SER A 49 8.09 4.97 11.86
C SER A 49 9.48 4.94 12.51
N ASP A 50 9.77 3.87 13.25
CA ASP A 50 11.05 3.57 13.92
C ASP A 50 12.08 2.83 13.03
N ASN A 51 11.74 2.54 11.77
CA ASN A 51 12.59 1.80 10.81
C ASN A 51 13.00 0.38 11.22
N THR A 52 12.38 -0.21 12.24
CA THR A 52 12.79 -1.53 12.71
C THR A 52 12.18 -2.67 11.91
N ARG A 53 11.08 -2.41 11.19
CA ARG A 53 10.30 -3.43 10.47
C ARG A 53 9.77 -2.89 9.15
N LEU A 54 9.53 -3.82 8.22
CA LEU A 54 8.71 -3.60 7.04
C LEU A 54 7.33 -4.22 7.27
N ARG A 55 6.29 -3.52 6.86
CA ARG A 55 4.90 -4.00 6.87
C ARG A 55 4.40 -4.12 5.44
N ILE A 56 3.99 -5.31 5.07
CA ILE A 56 3.36 -5.62 3.79
C ILE A 56 1.85 -5.61 4.02
N TYR A 57 1.14 -4.78 3.27
CA TYR A 57 -0.31 -4.72 3.28
C TYR A 57 -0.85 -5.30 1.98
N THR A 58 -1.71 -6.30 2.11
CA THR A 58 -2.53 -6.85 1.02
C THR A 58 -4.00 -6.46 1.23
N THR A 59 -4.81 -6.59 0.19
CA THR A 59 -6.20 -6.14 0.17
C THR A 59 -7.17 -7.27 0.56
N ASP A 60 -8.13 -6.96 1.43
CA ASP A 60 -9.19 -7.85 1.90
C ASP A 60 -10.54 -7.63 1.17
N ILE A 61 -10.59 -6.70 0.23
CA ILE A 61 -11.80 -6.36 -0.52
C ILE A 61 -12.08 -7.48 -1.53
N PRO A 62 -13.24 -8.16 -1.53
CA PRO A 62 -13.48 -9.24 -2.48
C PRO A 62 -13.59 -8.71 -3.92
N THR A 63 -13.12 -9.49 -4.88
CA THR A 63 -13.25 -9.22 -6.32
C THR A 63 -13.80 -10.44 -7.07
N VAL A 64 -14.56 -10.19 -8.12
CA VAL A 64 -15.07 -11.22 -9.04
C VAL A 64 -14.15 -11.43 -10.24
N TYR A 65 -13.13 -10.58 -10.41
CA TYR A 65 -12.22 -10.60 -11.54
C TYR A 65 -10.99 -11.43 -11.23
N ARG A 66 -10.58 -12.26 -12.19
CA ARG A 66 -9.32 -12.99 -12.17
C ARG A 66 -8.43 -12.50 -13.30
N ILE A 67 -7.27 -11.97 -12.93
CA ILE A 67 -6.22 -11.49 -13.84
C ILE A 67 -4.94 -12.24 -13.43
N PRO A 68 -4.05 -12.63 -14.36
CA PRO A 68 -2.73 -13.16 -14.02
C PRO A 68 -1.93 -12.18 -13.16
N CYS A 69 -0.99 -12.72 -12.37
CA CYS A 69 -0.02 -11.92 -11.62
C CYS A 69 0.72 -10.95 -12.55
N LEU A 70 0.92 -9.71 -12.09
CA LEU A 70 1.54 -8.63 -12.86
C LEU A 70 3.06 -8.76 -12.99
#